data_AF-A0A645J191-F1
#
_entry.id   AF-A0A645J191-F1
#
_cell.length_a   1.000
_cell.length_b   1.000
_cell.length_c   1.000
_cell.angle_alpha   90.00
_cell.angle_beta   90.00
_cell.angle_gamma   90.00
#
_symmetry.space_group_name_H-M   'P 1'
#
loop_
_entity.id
_entity.type
_entity.pdbx_description
1 polymer ?
#
loop_
_entity_poly.entity_id
_entity_poly.type
_entity_poly.pdbx_seq_one_letter_code
_entity_poly.pdbx_strand_id
1 'polypeptide(L)'
;MRRYNRGVRWEQEKLDVHGSRWVSMYLPVWLYSYHQTGANGGMLHYIAVNARTGETMGSVPVQQWKLLLAALTVGTILETIAIAILVNFS
;
A
#
# COMPACT_ATOMS: atom_id res chain seq x y z
N MET A 1 -24.72 -27.78 1.42
CA MET A 1 -24.87 -26.36 1.04
C MET A 1 -24.21 -25.49 2.11
N ARG A 2 -23.09 -24.81 1.83
CA ARG A 2 -22.35 -23.99 2.82
C ARG A 2 -23.10 -22.66 3.04
N ARG A 3 -23.61 -22.42 4.26
CA ARG A 3 -24.16 -21.12 4.66
C ARG A 3 -23.02 -20.11 4.79
N TYR A 4 -23.16 -19.00 4.09
CA TYR A 4 -22.34 -17.82 4.26
C TYR A 4 -22.74 -17.11 5.56
N ASN A 5 -21.88 -17.14 6.57
CA ASN A 5 -22.04 -16.34 7.79
C ASN A 5 -21.10 -15.14 7.69
N ARG A 6 -21.55 -14.07 7.01
CA ARG A 6 -20.94 -12.73 7.07
C ARG A 6 -21.90 -11.72 7.71
N GLY A 7 -22.67 -12.18 8.68
CA GLY A 7 -23.49 -11.30 9.51
C GLY A 7 -22.65 -10.82 10.68
N VAL A 8 -22.17 -9.59 10.64
CA VAL A 8 -21.70 -8.91 11.85
C VAL A 8 -22.96 -8.45 12.59
N ARG A 9 -23.36 -9.23 13.60
CA ARG A 9 -24.45 -8.88 14.50
C ARG A 9 -23.84 -8.12 15.67
N TRP A 10 -23.99 -6.80 15.67
CA TRP A 10 -23.64 -5.96 16.81
C TRP A 10 -24.75 -6.10 17.86
N GLU A 11 -24.60 -7.02 18.80
CA GLU A 11 -25.43 -7.07 20.00
C GLU A 11 -24.92 -6.03 21.00
N GLN A 12 -25.65 -4.92 21.09
CA GLN A 12 -25.76 -3.98 22.21
C GLN A 12 -24.49 -3.79 23.07
N GLU A 13 -23.62 -2.87 22.66
CA GLU A 13 -22.82 -2.11 23.62
C GLU A 13 -23.50 -0.76 23.80
N LYS A 14 -23.83 -0.46 25.06
CA LYS A 14 -24.54 0.75 25.50
C LYS A 14 -23.60 1.95 25.33
N LEU A 15 -23.43 2.40 24.10
CA LEU A 15 -22.66 3.60 23.79
C LEU A 15 -23.50 4.83 24.18
N ASP A 16 -23.04 5.54 25.21
CA ASP A 16 -23.50 6.82 25.76
C ASP A 16 -23.59 7.96 24.73
N VAL A 17 -24.35 7.79 23.65
CA VAL A 17 -24.30 8.68 22.49
C VAL A 17 -25.08 9.95 22.78
N HIS A 18 -24.38 10.98 23.26
CA HIS A 18 -24.86 12.35 23.22
C HIS A 18 -24.89 12.81 21.76
N GLY A 19 -26.01 12.56 21.06
CA GLY A 19 -26.31 13.10 19.73
C GLY A 19 -25.25 12.82 18.65
N SER A 20 -24.91 11.56 18.41
CA SER A 20 -23.96 11.20 17.36
C SER A 20 -24.66 11.18 16.00
N ARG A 21 -24.51 12.24 15.22
CA ARG A 21 -24.95 12.29 13.82
C ARG A 21 -23.97 11.49 12.98
N TRP A 22 -24.31 10.25 12.68
CA TRP A 22 -23.54 9.42 11.76
C TRP A 22 -23.74 9.94 10.33
N VAL A 23 -22.76 10.70 9.83
CA VAL A 23 -22.71 11.08 8.42
C VAL A 23 -22.08 9.91 7.67
N SER A 24 -22.91 9.10 7.01
CA SER A 24 -22.42 8.13 6.03
C SER A 24 -22.17 8.85 4.71
N MET A 25 -21.05 8.54 4.06
CA MET A 25 -20.76 8.98 2.70
C MET A 25 -20.46 7.78 1.83
N TYR A 26 -21.05 7.77 0.63
CA TYR A 26 -20.71 6.80 -0.40
C TYR A 26 -19.57 7.35 -1.25
N LEU A 27 -18.34 6.91 -0.97
CA LEU A 27 -17.18 7.22 -1.79
C LEU A 27 -16.86 6.03 -2.71
N PRO A 28 -16.55 6.27 -3.98
CA PRO A 28 -16.16 5.22 -4.89
C PRO A 28 -14.70 4.82 -4.61
N VAL A 29 -14.51 3.62 -4.05
CA VAL A 29 -13.20 3.05 -3.68
C VAL A 29 -13.11 1.62 -4.21
N TRP A 30 -11.96 1.26 -4.78
CA TRP A 30 -11.61 -0.11 -5.15
C TRP A 30 -10.78 -0.76 -4.04
N LEU A 31 -11.12 -1.99 -3.67
CA LEU A 31 -10.33 -2.76 -2.72
C LEU A 31 -9.67 -3.93 -3.45
N TYR A 32 -8.35 -3.87 -3.58
CA TYR A 32 -7.57 -4.96 -4.15
C TYR A 32 -6.93 -5.78 -3.03
N SER A 33 -7.05 -7.11 -3.15
CA SER A 33 -6.36 -8.07 -2.29
C SER A 33 -5.23 -8.73 -3.08
N TYR A 34 -4.00 -8.54 -2.63
CA TYR A 34 -2.85 -9.25 -3.18
C TYR A 34 -2.34 -10.27 -2.16
N HIS A 35 -2.26 -11.53 -2.58
CA HIS A 35 -1.74 -12.59 -1.75
C HIS A 35 -0.24 -12.78 -2.05
N GLN A 36 0.61 -12.33 -1.13
CA GLN A 36 2.04 -12.59 -1.21
C GLN A 36 2.30 -13.99 -0.63
N THR A 37 2.58 -14.97 -1.48
CA THR A 37 2.98 -16.32 -1.05
C THR A 37 4.34 -16.27 -0.37
N GLY A 38 4.44 -16.79 0.85
CA GLY A 38 5.67 -16.83 1.65
C GLY A 38 5.75 -18.09 2.50
N ALA A 39 6.92 -18.36 3.09
CA ALA A 39 7.25 -19.63 3.75
C ALA A 39 6.31 -20.05 4.91
N ASN A 40 5.49 -19.13 5.44
CA ASN A 40 4.54 -19.38 6.53
C ASN A 40 3.10 -18.94 6.18
N GLY A 41 2.58 -19.37 5.03
CA GLY A 41 1.16 -19.16 4.68
C GLY A 41 0.84 -17.83 4.01
N GLY A 42 1.84 -16.98 3.76
CA GLY A 42 1.70 -15.75 2.99
C GLY A 42 0.99 -14.59 3.71
N MET A 43 1.15 -13.38 3.18
CA MET A 43 0.53 -12.16 3.70
C MET A 43 -0.48 -11.62 2.68
N LEU A 44 -1.70 -11.33 3.14
CA LEU A 44 -2.74 -10.67 2.36
C LEU A 44 -2.60 -9.15 2.50
N HIS A 45 -2.23 -8.50 1.41
CA HIS A 45 -2.16 -7.04 1.34
C HIS A 45 -3.50 -6.51 0.84
N TYR A 46 -4.12 -5.65 1.66
CA TYR A 46 -5.29 -4.89 1.26
C TYR A 46 -4.86 -3.49 0.86
N ILE A 47 -5.30 -3.07 -0.32
CA ILE A 47 -5.00 -1.76 -0.88
C ILE A 47 -6.33 -1.12 -1.22
N ALA A 48 -6.62 0.01 -0.56
CA ALA A 48 -7.75 0.86 -0.91
C ALA A 48 -7.31 1.87 -1.96
N VAL A 49 -8.04 1.98 -3.05
CA VAL A 49 -7.74 2.90 -4.14
C VAL A 49 -8.94 3.83 -4.38
N ASN A 50 -8.72 5.13 -4.34
CA ASN A 50 -9.74 6.11 -4.70
C ASN A 50 -10.09 5.95 -6.18
N ALA A 51 -11.35 5.68 -6.51
CA ALA A 51 -11.76 5.43 -7.90
C ALA A 51 -11.77 6.69 -8.78
N ARG A 52 -11.72 7.90 -8.19
CA ARG A 52 -11.71 9.17 -8.93
C ARG A 52 -10.28 9.62 -9.26
N THR A 53 -9.35 9.47 -8.31
CA THR A 53 -7.98 9.99 -8.44
C THR A 53 -6.93 8.90 -8.61
N GLY A 54 -7.23 7.65 -8.24
CA GLY A 54 -6.26 6.55 -8.22
C GLY A 54 -5.33 6.56 -6.99
N GLU A 55 -5.51 7.49 -6.05
CA GLU A 55 -4.74 7.55 -4.81
C GLU A 55 -4.90 6.27 -3.99
N THR A 56 -3.79 5.72 -3.49
CA THR A 56 -3.77 4.44 -2.78
C THR A 56 -3.49 4.61 -1.29
N MET A 57 -4.26 3.93 -0.44
CA MET A 57 -4.00 3.82 1.00
C MET A 57 -3.86 2.34 1.38
N GLY A 58 -2.69 1.99 1.93
CA GLY A 58 -2.30 0.62 2.25
C GLY A 58 -0.89 0.31 1.76
N SER A 59 -0.43 -0.92 1.99
CA SER A 59 0.89 -1.37 1.50
C SER A 59 0.82 -1.68 0.01
N VAL A 60 1.29 -0.76 -0.83
CA VAL A 60 1.42 -1.01 -2.28
C VAL A 60 2.64 -1.91 -2.52
N PRO A 61 2.50 -3.05 -3.22
CA PRO A 61 3.63 -3.93 -3.50
C PRO A 61 4.62 -3.21 -4.42
N VAL A 62 5.83 -2.95 -3.90
CA VAL A 62 6.94 -2.37 -4.69
C VAL A 62 7.90 -3.47 -5.14
N GLN A 63 8.39 -3.37 -6.38
CA GLN A 63 9.37 -4.32 -6.92
C GLN A 63 10.79 -3.93 -6.50
N GLN A 64 11.25 -4.49 -5.39
CA GLN A 64 12.53 -4.15 -4.76
C GLN A 64 13.73 -4.23 -5.72
N TRP A 65 13.79 -5.26 -6.57
CA TRP A 65 14.90 -5.41 -7.53
C TRP A 65 14.96 -4.26 -8.55
N LYS A 66 13.80 -3.72 -8.98
CA LYS A 66 13.75 -2.56 -9.89
C LYS A 66 14.23 -1.29 -9.19
N LEU A 67 13.91 -1.13 -7.91
CA LEU A 67 14.39 -0.01 -7.09
C LEU A 67 15.90 -0.09 -6.90
N LEU A 68 16.43 -1.27 -6.60
CA LEU A 68 17.87 -1.51 -6.49
C LEU A 68 18.59 -1.21 -7.80
N LEU A 69 18.07 -1.69 -8.94
CA LEU A 69 18.64 -1.42 -10.24
C LEU A 69 18.65 0.08 -10.54
N ALA A 70 17.53 0.78 -10.30
CA ALA A 70 17.45 2.23 -10.48
C ALA A 70 18.48 2.96 -9.61
N ALA A 71 18.58 2.60 -8.33
CA ALA A 71 19.55 3.18 -7.40
C ALA A 71 21.00 2.96 -7.85
N LEU A 72 21.35 1.74 -8.24
CA LEU A 72 22.68 1.40 -8.75
C LEU A 72 23.01 2.17 -10.03
N THR A 73 22.04 2.30 -10.95
CA THR A 73 22.27 3.00 -12.23
C THR A 73 22.52 4.48 -12.02
N VAL A 74 21.73 5.12 -11.15
CA VAL A 74 21.93 6.54 -10.82
C VAL A 74 23.24 6.72 -10.06
N GLY A 75 23.53 5.85 -9.09
CA GLY A 75 24.75 5.87 -8.31
C GLY A 75 26.00 5.76 -9.18
N THR A 76 26.06 4.78 -10.08
CA THR A 76 27.24 4.58 -10.94
C THR A 76 27.47 5.74 -11.91
N ILE A 77 26.41 6.35 -12.44
CA ILE A 77 26.53 7.55 -13.29
C ILE A 77 27.15 8.70 -12.50
N LEU A 78 26.64 8.97 -11.30
CA LEU A 78 27.12 10.06 -10.45
C LEU A 78 28.56 9.82 -9.99
N GLU A 79 28.89 8.59 -9.57
CA GLU A 79 30.25 8.20 -9.20
C GLU A 79 31.23 8.37 -10.36
N THR A 80 30.85 7.95 -11.56
CA THR A 80 31.70 8.08 -12.77
C THR A 80 31.99 9.56 -13.08
N ILE A 81 30.97 10.42 -12.99
CA ILE A 81 31.14 11.87 -13.18
C ILE A 81 32.04 12.47 -12.10
N ALA A 82 31.83 12.10 -10.84
CA ALA A 82 32.65 12.60 -9.73
C ALA A 82 34.13 12.20 -9.89
N ILE A 83 34.40 10.95 -10.28
CA ILE A 83 35.76 10.48 -10.57
C ILE A 83 36.36 11.24 -11.75
N ALA A 84 35.61 11.43 -12.84
CA ALA A 84 36.09 12.18 -14.01
C ALA A 84 36.48 13.63 -13.65
N ILE A 85 35.69 14.28 -12.80
CA ILE A 85 35.99 15.61 -12.26
C ILE A 85 37.29 15.55 -11.45
N LEU A 86 37.39 14.65 -10.47
CA LEU A 86 38.59 14.53 -9.63
C LEU A 86 39.85 14.32 -10.46
N VAL A 87 39.82 13.39 -11.44
CA VAL A 87 40.96 13.12 -12.32
C VAL A 87 41.34 14.34 -13.16
N ASN A 88 40.37 15.12 -13.64
CA ASN A 88 40.64 16.28 -14.49
C ASN A 88 41.13 17.52 -13.71
N PHE A 89 40.95 17.55 -12.39
CA PHE A 89 41.41 18.62 -11.49
C PHE A 89 42.57 18.20 -10.57
N SER A 90 43.07 16.96 -10.69
CA SER A 90 44.27 16.45 -10.01
C SER A 90 45.50 16.64 -10.90
#